data_AF-A0A7K9P5M2-F1
#
_entry.id   AF-A0A7K9P5M2-F1
#
_cell.length_a   1.000
_cell.length_b   1.000
_cell.length_c   1.000
_cell.angle_alpha   90.00
_cell.angle_beta   90.00
_cell.angle_gamma   90.00
#
_symmetry.space_group_name_H-M   'P 1'
#
loop_
_entity.id
_entity.type
_entity.pdbx_description
1 polymer ?
#
loop_
_entity_poly.entity_id
_entity_poly.type
_entity_poly.pdbx_seq_one_letter_code
_entity_poly.pdbx_strand_id
1 'polypeptide(L)'
;ADMAILGMDIEVQTVEDNVISLEMLFKTWLHDQGTEREQLHLLLPSGGFGHAAAPKNTLMCLKCDVQERLLDPALLSGPADGTGRAADATSPWHVAAWPSTALHKLRVLKALKSEGVCESVLYGLPFIIKPTSCWQLDWDELETNQHSFHALCHSLLKRKWMLLARREPQNTGPNWNVVVHPYYVIVPSDSATLLVKAVAIRELLLPSAFPALLAEHPERVRGPIESALNNLEVEVAYNPLHLKSNLYKYLKSSLYKPPQRQQPQPREQRPERHQPRQPQSRAKAAVAPLLMAPSPLQTFRPPAAARRGSCEGSLLPKE
;
A
#
# COMPACT_ATOMS: atom_id res chain seq x y z
N ALA A 1 11.22 -53.79 14.67
CA ALA A 1 12.24 -53.18 13.79
C ALA A 1 11.69 -51.81 13.42
N ASP A 2 12.28 -50.79 14.03
CA ASP A 2 11.70 -49.48 14.27
C ASP A 2 11.43 -48.69 12.98
N MET A 3 10.22 -48.13 12.91
CA MET A 3 9.94 -47.02 12.00
C MET A 3 10.62 -45.77 12.58
N ALA A 4 11.71 -45.35 11.96
CA ALA A 4 12.31 -44.04 12.18
C ALA A 4 11.31 -42.96 11.74
N ILE A 5 10.48 -42.49 12.69
CA ILE A 5 9.74 -41.25 12.55
C ILE A 5 10.80 -40.15 12.60
N LEU A 6 11.08 -39.57 11.43
CA LEU A 6 11.90 -38.37 11.23
C LEU A 6 11.65 -37.39 12.38
N GLY A 7 12.74 -36.89 12.98
CA GLY A 7 12.73 -36.00 14.14
C GLY A 7 11.87 -34.77 13.96
N MET A 8 10.57 -34.92 14.20
CA MET A 8 9.64 -33.84 14.44
C MET A 8 9.78 -33.51 15.91
N ASP A 9 10.35 -32.36 16.21
CA ASP A 9 10.34 -31.84 17.57
C ASP A 9 8.88 -31.51 17.91
N ILE A 10 8.30 -32.26 18.86
CA ILE A 10 6.92 -32.05 19.29
C ILE A 10 6.98 -31.15 20.53
N GLU A 11 6.70 -29.87 20.32
CA GLU A 11 6.59 -28.93 21.43
C GLU A 11 5.20 -29.03 22.07
N VAL A 12 5.16 -29.40 23.35
CA VAL A 12 3.92 -29.42 24.14
C VAL A 12 3.84 -28.12 24.94
N GLN A 13 2.87 -27.27 24.62
CA GLN A 13 2.61 -26.03 25.35
C GLN A 13 1.33 -26.15 26.19
N THR A 14 1.44 -25.86 27.48
CA THR A 14 0.30 -25.78 28.40
C THR A 14 -0.25 -24.37 28.37
N VAL A 15 -1.54 -24.22 28.07
CA VAL A 15 -2.21 -22.92 27.97
C VAL A 15 -3.42 -22.90 28.88
N GLU A 16 -3.63 -21.78 29.57
CA GLU A 16 -4.81 -21.57 30.40
C GLU A 16 -6.09 -21.64 29.56
N ASP A 17 -7.16 -22.20 30.13
CA ASP A 17 -8.47 -22.30 29.47
C ASP A 17 -9.21 -20.95 29.48
N ASN A 18 -8.64 -19.97 28.78
CA ASN A 18 -9.30 -18.70 28.51
C ASN A 18 -8.99 -18.22 27.09
N VAL A 19 -9.91 -17.44 26.54
CA VAL A 19 -9.86 -16.98 25.13
C VAL A 19 -8.62 -16.14 24.85
N ILE A 20 -8.19 -15.32 25.82
CA ILE A 20 -7.04 -14.42 25.65
C ILE A 20 -5.74 -15.21 25.56
N SER A 21 -5.56 -16.21 26.43
CA SER A 21 -4.39 -17.08 26.44
C SER A 21 -4.29 -17.89 25.15
N LEU A 22 -5.40 -18.44 24.65
CA LEU A 22 -5.43 -19.11 23.35
C LEU A 22 -5.17 -18.14 22.18
N GLU A 23 -5.77 -16.94 22.19
CA GLU A 23 -5.55 -15.93 21.16
C GLU A 23 -4.09 -15.49 21.10
N MET A 24 -3.48 -15.26 22.26
CA MET A 24 -2.08 -14.88 22.38
C MET A 24 -1.15 -16.00 21.93
N LEU A 25 -1.43 -17.26 22.28
CA LEU A 25 -0.68 -18.42 21.79
C LEU A 25 -0.61 -18.41 20.25
N PHE A 26 -1.77 -18.38 19.58
CA PHE A 26 -1.81 -18.42 18.12
C PHE A 26 -1.19 -17.19 17.47
N LYS A 27 -1.36 -15.99 18.06
CA LYS A 27 -0.74 -14.76 17.55
C LYS A 27 0.77 -14.76 17.73
N THR A 28 1.28 -15.26 18.85
CA THR A 28 2.71 -15.42 19.07
C THR A 28 3.29 -16.43 18.09
N TRP A 29 2.63 -17.56 17.89
CA TRP A 29 3.02 -18.55 16.89
C TRP A 29 3.07 -17.96 15.46
N LEU A 30 2.10 -17.11 15.09
CA LEU A 30 2.13 -16.40 13.81
C LEU A 30 3.34 -15.44 13.67
N HIS A 31 3.82 -14.89 14.78
CA HIS A 31 4.99 -14.00 14.80
C HIS A 31 6.33 -14.73 14.91
N ASP A 32 6.36 -15.98 15.38
CA ASP A 32 7.58 -16.74 15.70
C ASP A 32 8.29 -17.34 14.46
N GLN A 33 8.14 -16.70 13.31
CA GLN A 33 8.96 -17.00 12.13
C GLN A 33 10.33 -16.35 12.36
N GLY A 34 11.22 -17.11 12.98
CA GLY A 34 12.42 -16.67 13.70
C GLY A 34 13.37 -15.68 13.00
N THR A 35 14.17 -15.03 13.82
CA THR A 35 15.26 -14.10 13.49
C THR A 35 16.47 -14.80 12.84
N GLU A 36 16.25 -15.86 12.06
CA GLU A 36 17.37 -16.57 11.43
C GLU A 36 18.12 -15.67 10.45
N ARG A 37 17.43 -14.73 9.81
CA ARG A 37 18.01 -13.79 8.85
C ARG A 37 17.36 -12.41 8.97
N GLU A 38 18.18 -11.41 8.70
CA GLU A 38 17.75 -10.04 8.45
C GLU A 38 16.73 -9.96 7.29
N GLN A 39 15.64 -9.24 7.50
CA GLN A 39 14.52 -9.17 6.55
C GLN A 39 14.52 -7.89 5.73
N LEU A 40 15.12 -6.81 6.26
CA LEU A 40 15.23 -5.53 5.57
C LEU A 40 16.60 -4.88 5.78
N HIS A 41 17.13 -4.27 4.72
CA HIS A 41 18.21 -3.31 4.77
C HIS A 41 17.69 -1.90 4.47
N LEU A 42 17.89 -0.98 5.41
CA LEU A 42 17.65 0.44 5.21
C LEU A 42 18.96 1.12 4.79
N LEU A 43 19.00 1.64 3.57
CA LEU A 43 20.18 2.24 2.99
C LEU A 43 20.10 3.77 3.08
N LEU A 44 20.95 4.34 3.92
CA LEU A 44 21.10 5.78 4.13
C LEU A 44 22.24 6.33 3.26
N PRO A 45 22.11 7.55 2.72
CA PRO A 45 23.21 8.22 2.04
C PRO A 45 24.33 8.54 3.05
N SER A 46 25.55 8.04 2.83
CA SER A 46 26.69 8.41 3.67
C SER A 46 27.23 9.78 3.24
N GLY A 47 27.19 10.75 4.15
CA GLY A 47 27.87 12.03 3.96
C GLY A 47 29.36 11.84 4.22
N GLY A 48 30.17 11.88 3.16
CA GLY A 48 31.63 11.75 3.28
C GLY A 48 32.24 12.93 4.03
N PHE A 49 32.35 12.82 5.35
CA PHE A 49 33.12 13.74 6.21
C PHE A 49 34.41 13.10 6.74
N GLY A 50 34.86 11.99 6.14
CA GLY A 50 36.16 11.39 6.42
C GLY A 50 37.21 11.86 5.42
N HIS A 51 38.33 12.37 5.92
CA HIS A 51 39.50 12.71 5.10
C HIS A 51 39.94 11.51 4.24
N ALA A 52 40.13 11.78 2.94
CA ALA A 52 40.73 10.91 1.90
C ALA A 52 39.95 9.65 1.45
N ALA A 53 39.57 9.65 0.16
CA ALA A 53 39.42 8.50 -0.72
C ALA A 53 38.23 7.51 -0.57
N ALA A 54 37.13 7.83 0.12
CA ALA A 54 35.92 7.02 0.02
C ALA A 54 35.12 7.33 -1.28
N PRO A 55 34.71 6.33 -2.09
CA PRO A 55 33.93 6.56 -3.30
C PRO A 55 32.59 7.23 -2.97
N LYS A 56 32.16 8.18 -3.81
CA LYS A 56 30.94 9.02 -3.65
C LYS A 56 29.60 8.28 -3.53
N ASN A 57 29.61 6.94 -3.47
CA ASN A 57 28.43 6.06 -3.47
C ASN A 57 28.35 5.12 -2.27
N THR A 58 29.17 5.29 -1.22
CA THR A 58 29.06 4.45 -0.02
C THR A 58 27.72 4.76 0.68
N LEU A 59 26.89 3.74 0.87
CA LEU A 59 25.64 3.84 1.62
C LEU A 59 25.85 3.23 3.01
N MET A 60 25.36 3.90 4.04
CA MET A 60 25.27 3.30 5.36
C MET A 60 24.07 2.35 5.38
N CYS A 61 24.30 1.09 5.78
CA CYS A 61 23.27 0.06 5.80
C CYS A 61 22.87 -0.24 7.25
N LEU A 62 21.59 -0.10 7.55
CA LEU A 62 21.02 -0.60 8.80
C LEU A 62 20.28 -1.90 8.51
N LYS A 63 20.61 -2.94 9.28
CA LYS A 63 20.02 -4.28 9.18
C LYS A 63 18.85 -4.37 10.15
N CYS A 64 17.69 -4.74 9.63
CA CYS A 64 16.43 -4.65 10.35
C CYS A 64 15.62 -5.93 10.23
N ASP A 65 14.85 -6.19 11.28
CA ASP A 65 13.76 -7.15 11.26
C ASP A 65 12.45 -6.41 11.00
N VAL A 66 11.53 -7.07 10.30
CA VAL A 66 10.21 -6.57 9.94
C VAL A 66 9.18 -7.24 10.84
N GLN A 67 8.32 -6.44 11.45
CA GLN A 67 7.26 -6.91 12.33
C GLN A 67 5.91 -6.39 11.84
N GLU A 68 5.06 -7.31 11.42
CA GLU A 68 3.65 -7.03 11.17
C GLU A 68 2.96 -6.68 12.50
N ARG A 69 2.04 -5.70 12.46
CA ARG A 69 1.30 -5.27 13.66
C ARG A 69 -0.19 -5.58 13.60
N LEU A 70 -0.71 -5.82 12.39
CA LEU A 70 -2.13 -6.01 12.12
C LEU A 70 -2.30 -7.22 11.20
N LEU A 71 -3.27 -8.06 11.51
CA LEU A 71 -3.77 -9.06 10.57
C LEU A 71 -4.53 -8.33 9.46
N ASP A 72 -4.32 -8.72 8.20
CA ASP A 72 -5.01 -8.11 7.08
C ASP A 72 -6.52 -8.42 7.11
N PRO A 73 -7.39 -7.40 7.31
CA PRO A 73 -8.83 -7.61 7.32
C PRO A 73 -9.37 -8.14 5.98
N ALA A 74 -8.69 -7.85 4.87
CA ALA A 74 -9.08 -8.35 3.55
C ALA A 74 -8.95 -9.87 3.45
N LEU A 75 -8.06 -10.50 4.22
CA LEU A 75 -7.90 -11.95 4.28
C LEU A 75 -8.97 -12.63 5.16
N LEU A 76 -9.63 -11.88 6.04
CA LEU A 76 -10.67 -12.40 6.95
C LEU A 76 -12.05 -12.47 6.30
N SER A 77 -12.27 -11.68 5.25
CA SER A 77 -13.51 -11.68 4.49
C SER A 77 -13.48 -12.83 3.49
N GLY A 78 -14.01 -13.99 3.88
CA GLY A 78 -14.41 -15.00 2.91
C GLY A 78 -15.39 -14.40 1.88
N PRO A 79 -15.49 -14.95 0.65
CA PRO A 79 -16.30 -14.36 -0.41
C PRO A 79 -17.77 -14.34 0.02
N ALA A 80 -18.20 -13.22 0.60
CA ALA A 80 -19.57 -13.06 1.11
C ALA A 80 -20.59 -13.01 -0.04
N ASP A 81 -20.13 -12.72 -1.25
CA ASP A 81 -20.84 -12.94 -2.51
C ASP A 81 -19.85 -13.53 -3.51
N GLY A 82 -20.25 -14.57 -4.24
CA GLY A 82 -19.40 -15.45 -5.07
C GLY A 82 -18.73 -14.81 -6.30
N THR A 83 -18.25 -13.58 -6.23
CA THR A 83 -17.47 -12.91 -7.29
C THR A 83 -16.23 -12.15 -6.79
N GLY A 84 -15.92 -12.16 -5.50
CA GLY A 84 -14.62 -11.68 -5.01
C GLY A 84 -13.57 -12.79 -5.14
N ARG A 85 -12.74 -12.78 -6.19
CA ARG A 85 -11.48 -13.53 -6.15
C ARG A 85 -10.76 -13.10 -4.87
N ALA A 86 -10.37 -14.07 -4.04
CA ALA A 86 -9.35 -13.85 -3.02
C ALA A 86 -8.23 -13.07 -3.71
N ALA A 87 -7.87 -11.92 -3.16
CA ALA A 87 -6.81 -11.13 -3.73
C ALA A 87 -5.59 -12.03 -3.91
N ASP A 88 -5.13 -12.20 -5.16
CA ASP A 88 -3.92 -12.95 -5.44
C ASP A 88 -2.80 -12.30 -4.63
N ALA A 89 -2.30 -13.02 -3.61
CA ALA A 89 -1.19 -12.61 -2.75
C ALA A 89 0.12 -12.35 -3.52
N THR A 90 0.11 -12.57 -4.83
CA THR A 90 1.21 -12.36 -5.78
C THR A 90 1.08 -11.05 -6.58
N SER A 91 0.04 -10.25 -6.37
CA SER A 91 -0.09 -8.93 -6.98
C SER A 91 1.10 -8.04 -6.55
N PRO A 92 1.80 -7.38 -7.49
CA PRO A 92 2.89 -6.43 -7.18
C PRO A 92 2.47 -5.28 -6.25
N TRP A 93 1.16 -5.07 -6.10
CA TRP A 93 0.53 -3.99 -5.36
C TRP A 93 -0.03 -4.44 -4.00
N HIS A 94 -0.03 -5.74 -3.69
CA HIS A 94 -0.38 -6.23 -2.36
C HIS A 94 0.80 -6.00 -1.42
N VAL A 95 0.72 -4.88 -0.71
CA VAL A 95 1.71 -4.43 0.28
C VAL A 95 1.48 -5.06 1.67
N ALA A 96 0.50 -5.96 1.79
CA ALA A 96 -0.02 -6.43 3.07
C ALA A 96 0.83 -7.50 3.76
N ALA A 97 1.77 -8.15 3.08
CA ALA A 97 2.73 -9.03 3.70
C ALA A 97 3.99 -9.07 2.83
N TRP A 98 5.06 -8.43 3.28
CA TRP A 98 6.37 -8.69 2.69
C TRP A 98 6.75 -10.13 2.99
N PRO A 99 7.07 -10.97 1.99
CA PRO A 99 7.38 -12.36 2.25
C PRO A 99 8.57 -12.45 3.20
N SER A 100 8.39 -13.09 4.36
CA SER A 100 9.42 -13.21 5.40
C SER A 100 10.71 -13.87 4.92
N THR A 101 10.68 -14.51 3.75
CA THR A 101 11.80 -15.24 3.14
C THR A 101 12.71 -14.37 2.28
N ALA A 102 12.33 -13.14 1.93
CA ALA A 102 13.07 -12.30 1.00
C ALA A 102 13.68 -11.05 1.66
N LEU A 103 14.99 -10.86 1.50
CA LEU A 103 15.69 -9.66 1.99
C LEU A 103 15.31 -8.42 1.18
N HIS A 104 14.57 -7.49 1.78
CA HIS A 104 14.15 -6.24 1.14
C HIS A 104 15.16 -5.12 1.34
N LYS A 105 15.38 -4.29 0.30
CA LYS A 105 16.29 -3.13 0.38
C LYS A 105 15.50 -1.85 0.15
N LEU A 106 15.48 -0.97 1.14
CA LEU A 106 14.90 0.36 1.04
C LEU A 106 16.00 1.40 0.95
N ARG A 107 16.09 2.11 -0.18
CA ARG A 107 16.98 3.25 -0.34
C ARG A 107 16.28 4.53 0.07
N VAL A 108 16.83 5.22 1.06
CA VAL A 108 16.36 6.54 1.49
C VAL A 108 16.73 7.57 0.42
N LEU A 109 15.72 8.32 -0.02
CA LEU A 109 15.85 9.33 -1.07
C LEU A 109 15.85 10.74 -0.49
N LYS A 110 14.95 11.01 0.46
CA LYS A 110 14.72 12.36 1.01
C LYS A 110 14.30 12.29 2.47
N ALA A 111 14.62 13.35 3.20
CA ALA A 111 13.95 13.67 4.46
C ALA A 111 12.70 14.50 4.18
N LEU A 112 11.62 14.22 4.91
CA LEU A 112 10.33 14.89 4.84
C LEU A 112 10.02 15.48 6.22
N LYS A 113 9.41 16.65 6.29
CA LYS A 113 8.87 17.15 7.56
C LYS A 113 7.62 16.38 7.95
N SER A 114 7.40 16.13 9.25
CA SER A 114 6.23 15.41 9.77
C SER A 114 4.90 15.97 9.26
N GLU A 115 4.78 17.29 9.25
CA GLU A 115 3.59 18.03 8.84
C GLU A 115 3.43 18.14 7.31
N GLY A 116 4.45 17.74 6.55
CA GLY A 116 4.48 17.88 5.09
C GLY A 116 3.89 16.69 4.33
N VAL A 117 3.45 15.64 5.02
CA VAL A 117 2.87 14.44 4.39
C VAL A 117 1.39 14.35 4.74
N CYS A 118 0.54 14.30 3.72
CA CYS A 118 -0.88 14.08 3.90
C CYS A 118 -1.16 12.60 4.16
N GLU A 119 -1.92 12.27 5.19
CA GLU A 119 -2.23 10.87 5.50
C GLU A 119 -3.06 10.18 4.41
N SER A 120 -3.83 10.93 3.61
CA SER A 120 -4.68 10.38 2.53
C SER A 120 -3.89 9.76 1.38
N VAL A 121 -2.59 10.07 1.25
CA VAL A 121 -1.71 9.46 0.25
C VAL A 121 -1.00 8.22 0.78
N LEU A 122 -1.21 7.86 2.04
CA LEU A 122 -0.68 6.63 2.64
C LEU A 122 -1.73 5.53 2.53
N TYR A 123 -1.29 4.32 2.20
CA TYR A 123 -2.23 3.19 2.00
C TYR A 123 -1.62 1.86 2.43
N GLY A 124 -2.47 0.84 2.48
CA GLY A 124 -2.09 -0.52 2.88
C GLY A 124 -1.85 -0.65 4.39
N LEU A 125 -1.41 -1.84 4.79
CA LEU A 125 -1.09 -2.13 6.17
C LEU A 125 0.33 -1.64 6.49
N PRO A 126 0.52 -0.91 7.59
CA PRO A 126 1.85 -0.55 8.02
C PRO A 126 2.55 -1.74 8.67
N PHE A 127 3.88 -1.73 8.62
CA PHE A 127 4.73 -2.64 9.39
C PHE A 127 5.77 -1.85 10.16
N ILE A 128 6.28 -2.47 11.22
CA ILE A 128 7.30 -1.91 12.09
C ILE A 128 8.64 -2.50 11.68
N ILE A 129 9.69 -1.69 11.64
CA ILE A 129 11.05 -2.17 11.56
C ILE A 129 11.80 -1.84 12.85
N LYS A 130 12.63 -2.79 13.27
CA LYS A 130 13.48 -2.74 14.47
C LYS A 130 14.89 -3.18 14.10
N PRO A 131 15.93 -2.83 14.87
CA PRO A 131 17.27 -3.35 14.61
C PRO A 131 17.25 -4.88 14.65
N THR A 132 17.97 -5.52 13.74
CA THR A 132 17.95 -6.98 13.63
C THR A 132 18.53 -7.64 14.88
N SER A 133 17.96 -8.78 15.26
CA SER A 133 18.52 -9.69 16.28
C SER A 133 19.06 -10.98 15.65
N CYS A 134 19.48 -10.92 14.38
CA CYS A 134 20.00 -12.05 13.64
C CYS A 134 21.29 -12.59 14.27
N TRP A 135 21.25 -13.85 14.72
CA TRP A 135 22.38 -14.52 15.38
C TRP A 135 23.56 -14.81 14.45
N GLN A 136 23.38 -14.72 13.13
CA GLN A 136 24.45 -14.95 12.15
C GLN A 136 25.45 -13.79 12.08
N LEU A 137 25.11 -12.64 12.65
CA LEU A 137 25.99 -11.49 12.76
C LEU A 137 26.86 -11.62 14.00
N ASP A 138 28.08 -11.08 13.93
CA ASP A 138 28.90 -10.99 15.12
C ASP A 138 28.35 -9.96 16.12
N TRP A 139 28.75 -10.08 17.39
CA TRP A 139 28.24 -9.23 18.47
C TRP A 139 28.56 -7.76 18.26
N ASP A 140 29.76 -7.45 17.75
CA ASP A 140 30.20 -6.07 17.52
C ASP A 140 29.38 -5.40 16.40
N GLU A 141 29.04 -6.15 15.35
CA GLU A 141 28.17 -5.71 14.26
C GLU A 141 26.74 -5.51 14.75
N LEU A 142 26.19 -6.43 15.53
CA LEU A 142 24.86 -6.30 16.13
C LEU A 142 24.77 -5.04 17.01
N GLU A 143 25.75 -4.85 17.88
CA GLU A 143 25.82 -3.70 18.77
C GLU A 143 25.96 -2.39 17.98
N THR A 144 26.86 -2.34 17.00
CA THR A 144 27.05 -1.16 16.13
C THR A 144 25.78 -0.84 15.33
N ASN A 145 25.11 -1.86 14.79
CA ASN A 145 23.86 -1.72 14.05
C ASN A 145 22.73 -1.20 14.95
N GLN A 146 22.60 -1.71 16.17
CA GLN A 146 21.61 -1.26 17.14
C GLN A 146 21.82 0.20 17.53
N HIS A 147 23.06 0.59 17.88
CA HIS A 147 23.40 1.98 18.21
C HIS A 147 23.11 2.92 17.04
N SER A 148 23.49 2.50 15.83
CA SER A 148 23.26 3.27 14.61
C SER A 148 21.76 3.46 14.32
N PHE A 149 20.96 2.41 14.50
CA PHE A 149 19.51 2.46 14.33
C PHE A 149 18.86 3.40 15.37
N HIS A 150 19.24 3.29 16.64
CA HIS A 150 18.74 4.17 17.70
C HIS A 150 19.13 5.64 17.46
N ALA A 151 20.36 5.88 17.02
CA ALA A 151 20.83 7.22 16.66
C ALA A 151 20.01 7.82 15.51
N LEU A 152 19.63 7.01 14.52
CA LEU A 152 18.71 7.41 13.45
C LEU A 152 17.35 7.81 14.02
N CYS A 153 16.69 6.94 14.79
CA CYS A 153 15.38 7.20 15.39
C CYS A 153 15.37 8.53 16.18
N HIS A 154 16.34 8.68 17.09
CA HIS A 154 16.47 9.88 17.90
C HIS A 154 16.71 11.14 17.04
N SER A 155 17.56 11.04 16.01
CA SER A 155 17.84 12.16 15.11
C SER A 155 16.60 12.60 14.32
N LEU A 156 15.79 11.65 13.86
CA LEU A 156 14.55 11.94 13.14
C LEU A 156 13.50 12.57 14.05
N LEU A 157 13.30 12.03 15.26
CA LEU A 157 12.37 12.58 16.26
C LEU A 157 12.74 14.03 16.63
N LYS A 158 14.02 14.26 16.97
CA LYS A 158 14.51 15.60 17.35
C LYS A 158 14.30 16.63 16.25
N ARG A 159 14.39 16.22 14.98
CA ARG A 159 14.21 17.09 13.81
C ARG A 159 12.75 17.17 13.33
N LYS A 160 11.84 16.37 13.90
CA LYS A 160 10.47 16.15 13.40
C LYS A 160 10.47 15.74 11.91
N TRP A 161 11.37 14.83 11.57
CA TRP A 161 11.56 14.34 10.21
C TRP A 161 11.08 12.90 10.04
N MET A 162 10.65 12.61 8.83
CA MET A 162 10.37 11.28 8.29
C MET A 162 11.28 11.04 7.09
N LEU A 163 11.37 9.80 6.62
CA LEU A 163 12.16 9.45 5.44
C LEU A 163 11.26 8.98 4.30
N LEU A 164 11.50 9.50 3.10
CA LEU A 164 10.98 8.91 1.87
C LEU A 164 11.99 7.89 1.38
N ALA A 165 11.57 6.64 1.24
CA ALA A 165 12.39 5.55 0.74
C ALA A 165 11.75 4.87 -0.47
N ARG A 166 12.60 4.27 -1.31
CA ARG A 166 12.21 3.49 -2.47
C ARG A 166 12.72 2.07 -2.30
N ARG A 167 11.90 1.07 -2.63
CA ARG A 167 12.37 -0.32 -2.67
C ARG A 167 13.22 -0.55 -3.92
N GLU A 168 14.38 -1.14 -3.72
CA GLU A 168 15.24 -1.59 -4.81
C GLU A 168 14.63 -2.86 -5.46
N PRO A 169 14.70 -2.98 -6.79
CA PRO A 169 14.15 -4.13 -7.51
C PRO A 169 14.95 -5.39 -7.15
N GLN A 170 14.24 -6.49 -6.85
CA GLN A 170 14.86 -7.78 -6.52
C GLN A 170 15.09 -8.68 -7.75
N ASN A 171 14.30 -8.52 -8.81
CA ASN A 171 14.48 -9.21 -10.09
C ASN A 171 13.86 -8.36 -11.21
N THR A 172 14.65 -7.97 -12.21
CA THR A 172 14.12 -7.48 -13.49
C THR A 172 13.55 -8.68 -14.25
N GLY A 173 12.21 -8.77 -14.30
CA GLY A 173 11.54 -9.82 -15.08
C GLY A 173 11.95 -9.79 -16.56
N PRO A 174 11.84 -10.91 -17.29
CA PRO A 174 12.47 -11.08 -18.59
C PRO A 174 11.85 -10.28 -19.75
N ASN A 175 10.70 -9.62 -19.59
CA ASN A 175 9.92 -9.19 -20.76
C ASN A 175 9.57 -7.71 -20.87
N TRP A 176 10.12 -6.84 -20.01
CA TRP A 176 9.90 -5.39 -20.12
C TRP A 176 11.03 -4.64 -19.44
N ASN A 177 11.72 -3.78 -20.19
CA ASN A 177 12.84 -2.93 -19.72
C ASN A 177 12.40 -1.80 -18.77
N VAL A 178 11.27 -1.96 -18.08
CA VAL A 178 10.61 -0.94 -17.26
C VAL A 178 10.50 -1.47 -15.84
N VAL A 179 11.16 -0.79 -14.90
CA VAL A 179 11.11 -1.15 -13.48
C VAL A 179 10.08 -0.28 -12.77
N VAL A 180 9.11 -0.93 -12.13
CA VAL A 180 8.17 -0.26 -11.22
C VAL A 180 8.77 -0.25 -9.83
N HIS A 181 8.80 0.92 -9.19
CA HIS A 181 9.35 1.09 -7.86
C HIS A 181 8.26 1.47 -6.86
N PRO A 182 8.05 0.69 -5.80
CA PRO A 182 7.21 1.11 -4.69
C PRO A 182 7.96 2.07 -3.77
N TYR A 183 7.22 3.02 -3.22
CA TYR A 183 7.71 4.06 -2.33
C TYR A 183 7.06 3.96 -0.95
N TYR A 184 7.84 4.32 0.06
CA TYR A 184 7.47 4.19 1.47
C TYR A 184 7.86 5.46 2.24
N VAL A 185 7.00 5.85 3.17
CA VAL A 185 7.33 6.81 4.22
C VAL A 185 7.70 6.02 5.47
N ILE A 186 8.84 6.36 6.05
CA ILE A 186 9.36 5.77 7.29
C ILE A 186 9.27 6.84 8.38
N VAL A 187 8.48 6.54 9.41
CA VAL A 187 8.14 7.45 10.51
C VAL A 187 8.79 6.93 11.80
N PRO A 188 9.57 7.74 12.54
CA PRO A 188 10.14 7.29 13.79
C PRO A 188 9.12 7.24 14.93
N SER A 189 9.33 6.32 15.87
CA SER A 189 8.59 6.22 17.15
C SER A 189 9.51 6.50 18.34
N ASP A 190 8.91 7.00 19.41
CA ASP A 190 9.47 7.08 20.76
C ASP A 190 9.94 5.73 21.34
N SER A 191 9.39 4.61 20.88
CA SER A 191 9.78 3.24 21.24
C SER A 191 11.09 2.75 20.58
N ALA A 192 11.89 3.65 19.99
CA ALA A 192 13.09 3.33 19.21
C ALA A 192 12.85 2.36 18.04
N THR A 193 11.63 2.38 17.47
CA THR A 193 11.25 1.66 16.25
C THR A 193 10.92 2.62 15.12
N LEU A 194 10.81 2.11 13.90
CA LEU A 194 10.35 2.90 12.75
C LEU A 194 9.11 2.24 12.13
N LEU A 195 8.09 3.04 11.87
CA LEU A 195 6.86 2.64 11.18
C LEU A 195 6.99 2.90 9.69
N VAL A 196 6.75 1.89 8.87
CA VAL A 196 6.83 1.98 7.41
C VAL A 196 5.43 1.94 6.81
N LYS A 197 5.09 2.95 6.00
CA LYS A 197 3.79 3.10 5.32
C LYS A 197 4.01 3.21 3.81
N ALA A 198 3.20 2.51 3.01
CA ALA A 198 3.25 2.65 1.56
C ALA A 198 2.67 4.00 1.13
N VAL A 199 3.21 4.56 0.04
CA VAL A 199 2.86 5.90 -0.45
C VAL A 199 2.30 5.80 -1.86
N ALA A 200 1.14 6.42 -2.07
CA ALA A 200 0.52 6.53 -3.37
C ALA A 200 1.38 7.42 -4.28
N ILE A 201 1.79 6.86 -5.42
CA ILE A 201 2.45 7.59 -6.49
C ILE A 201 1.40 8.24 -7.40
N ARG A 202 1.84 9.15 -8.28
CA ARG A 202 0.98 9.90 -9.19
C ARG A 202 -0.04 9.02 -9.93
N GLU A 203 0.39 7.85 -10.40
CA GLU A 203 -0.42 6.91 -11.17
C GLU A 203 -1.57 6.27 -10.35
N LEU A 204 -1.47 6.29 -9.01
CA LEU A 204 -2.48 5.77 -8.09
C LEU A 204 -3.40 6.86 -7.53
N LEU A 205 -3.10 8.14 -7.77
CA LEU A 205 -3.87 9.25 -7.24
C LEU A 205 -5.05 9.58 -8.16
N LEU A 206 -6.24 9.66 -7.57
CA LEU A 206 -7.44 10.13 -8.26
C LEU A 206 -7.53 11.67 -8.21
N PRO A 207 -8.03 12.33 -9.27
CA PRO A 207 -8.30 13.76 -9.24
C PRO A 207 -9.21 14.12 -8.07
N SER A 208 -8.78 15.06 -7.23
CA SER A 208 -9.51 15.49 -6.04
C SER A 208 -9.50 17.00 -5.96
N ALA A 209 -10.68 17.60 -5.73
CA ALA A 209 -10.82 19.02 -5.45
C ALA A 209 -10.98 19.21 -3.94
N PHE A 210 -9.95 19.75 -3.29
CA PHE A 210 -9.99 20.04 -1.87
C PHE A 210 -10.47 21.47 -1.65
N PRO A 211 -11.60 21.69 -0.94
CA PRO A 211 -12.02 23.04 -0.58
C PRO A 211 -10.96 23.68 0.32
N ALA A 212 -10.70 24.97 0.12
CA ALA A 212 -9.83 25.72 1.01
C ALA A 212 -10.46 25.80 2.40
N LEU A 213 -9.68 25.51 3.44
CA LEU A 213 -10.11 25.74 4.81
C LEU A 213 -10.20 27.26 5.04
N LEU A 214 -11.38 27.74 5.38
CA LEU A 214 -11.58 29.15 5.70
C LEU A 214 -10.93 29.44 7.06
N ALA A 215 -10.18 30.55 7.16
CA ALA A 215 -9.51 30.93 8.40
C ALA A 215 -10.51 31.37 9.49
N GLU A 216 -11.67 31.88 9.10
CA GLU A 216 -12.68 32.42 10.01
C GLU A 216 -14.05 31.81 9.74
N HIS A 217 -14.77 31.54 10.84
CA HIS A 217 -16.13 31.01 10.81
C HIS A 217 -17.02 31.88 11.72
N PRO A 218 -18.29 32.12 11.35
CA PRO A 218 -19.20 32.91 12.18
C PRO A 218 -19.37 32.30 13.58
N GLU A 219 -19.32 33.14 14.62
CA GLU A 219 -19.44 32.70 16.03
C GLU A 219 -20.71 31.89 16.32
N ARG A 220 -21.81 32.24 15.63
CA ARG A 220 -23.09 31.51 15.70
C ARG A 220 -22.96 30.01 15.36
N VAL A 221 -21.94 29.62 14.59
CA VAL A 221 -21.66 28.23 14.21
C VAL A 221 -20.53 27.65 15.06
N ARG A 222 -19.52 28.45 15.41
CA ARG A 222 -18.38 28.02 16.21
C ARG A 222 -18.79 27.59 17.63
N GLY A 223 -19.60 28.40 18.32
CA GLY A 223 -19.99 28.16 19.71
C GLY A 223 -20.68 26.80 19.94
N PRO A 224 -21.70 26.42 19.16
CA PRO A 224 -22.34 25.10 19.28
C PRO A 224 -21.38 23.93 19.03
N ILE A 225 -20.46 24.07 18.07
CA ILE A 225 -19.47 23.02 17.76
C ILE A 225 -18.48 22.87 18.92
N GLU A 226 -17.92 23.96 19.44
CA GLU A 226 -17.00 23.93 20.58
C GLU A 226 -17.67 23.35 21.83
N SER A 227 -18.93 23.72 22.10
CA SER A 227 -19.71 23.14 23.19
C SER A 227 -19.90 21.63 23.02
N ALA A 228 -20.23 21.16 21.80
CA ALA A 228 -20.35 19.74 21.52
C ALA A 228 -19.03 18.98 21.73
N LEU A 229 -17.90 19.55 21.29
CA LEU A 229 -16.57 18.96 21.47
C LEU A 229 -16.15 18.90 22.94
N ASN A 230 -16.47 19.94 23.73
CA ASN A 230 -16.16 19.99 25.16
C ASN A 230 -16.93 18.95 25.99
N ASN A 231 -18.04 18.43 25.47
CA ASN A 231 -18.81 17.35 26.10
C ASN A 231 -18.27 15.95 25.76
N LEU A 232 -17.27 15.85 24.87
CA LEU A 232 -16.64 14.57 24.55
C LEU A 232 -15.60 14.21 25.62
N GLU A 233 -15.58 12.94 26.01
CA GLU A 233 -14.51 12.39 26.84
C GLU A 233 -13.22 12.31 26.01
N VAL A 234 -12.14 12.90 26.54
CA VAL A 234 -10.82 12.87 25.89
C VAL A 234 -9.98 11.80 26.54
N GLU A 235 -9.74 10.71 25.82
CA GLU A 235 -8.82 9.66 26.26
C GLU A 235 -7.36 10.09 26.02
N VAL A 236 -6.49 9.88 27.03
CA VAL A 236 -5.05 10.18 26.94
C VAL A 236 -4.35 9.27 25.93
N ALA A 237 -4.82 8.03 25.80
CA ALA A 237 -4.30 7.07 24.86
C ALA A 237 -5.42 6.16 24.37
N TYR A 238 -5.52 6.03 23.05
CA TYR A 238 -6.47 5.14 22.42
C TYR A 238 -6.12 3.67 22.69
N ASN A 239 -7.06 2.92 23.30
CA ASN A 239 -6.92 1.48 23.50
C ASN A 239 -7.89 0.69 22.59
N PRO A 240 -7.39 -0.01 21.55
CA PRO A 240 -8.25 -0.76 20.63
C PRO A 240 -9.03 -1.90 21.30
N LEU A 241 -8.59 -2.39 22.47
CA LEU A 241 -9.29 -3.45 23.21
C LEU A 241 -10.64 -3.00 23.79
N HIS A 242 -10.86 -1.69 23.91
CA HIS A 242 -12.15 -1.14 24.36
C HIS A 242 -13.21 -1.14 23.25
N LEU A 243 -12.82 -1.32 21.99
CA LEU A 243 -13.76 -1.34 20.86
C LEU A 243 -14.39 -2.72 20.65
N LYS A 244 -15.70 -2.73 20.39
CA LYS A 244 -16.46 -3.94 20.08
C LYS A 244 -16.98 -3.89 18.64
N SER A 245 -16.20 -4.42 17.69
CA SER A 245 -16.58 -4.49 16.27
C SER A 245 -17.51 -5.66 15.92
N ASN A 246 -17.75 -6.59 16.85
CA ASN A 246 -18.45 -7.87 16.63
C ASN A 246 -17.80 -8.80 15.57
N LEU A 247 -16.55 -8.56 15.17
CA LEU A 247 -15.83 -9.36 14.17
C LEU A 247 -15.85 -10.87 14.50
N TYR A 248 -15.52 -11.25 15.75
CA TYR A 248 -15.53 -12.65 16.15
C TYR A 248 -16.91 -13.31 16.03
N LYS A 249 -17.99 -12.58 16.32
CA LYS A 249 -19.37 -13.10 16.15
C LYS A 249 -19.68 -13.34 14.66
N TYR A 250 -19.24 -12.44 13.79
CA TYR A 250 -19.40 -12.56 12.34
C TYR A 250 -18.58 -13.72 11.74
N LEU A 251 -17.32 -13.87 12.14
CA LEU A 251 -16.47 -14.98 11.69
C LEU A 251 -17.04 -16.31 12.17
N LYS A 252 -17.46 -16.37 13.44
CA LYS A 252 -18.13 -17.54 14.02
C LYS A 252 -19.36 -17.92 13.19
N SER A 253 -20.26 -16.97 12.89
CA SER A 253 -21.45 -17.27 12.09
C SER A 253 -21.14 -17.75 10.68
N SER A 254 -20.07 -17.23 10.06
CA SER A 254 -19.62 -17.65 8.73
C SER A 254 -19.07 -19.08 8.72
N LEU A 255 -18.38 -19.51 9.78
CA LEU A 255 -17.88 -20.88 9.93
C LEU A 255 -19.00 -21.90 10.20
N TYR A 256 -20.08 -21.49 10.88
CA TYR A 256 -21.20 -22.37 11.20
C TYR A 256 -22.32 -22.38 10.16
N LYS A 257 -22.19 -21.67 9.02
CA LYS A 257 -23.19 -21.80 7.94
C LYS A 257 -23.08 -23.21 7.35
N PRO A 258 -24.09 -24.09 7.51
CA PRO A 258 -24.13 -25.33 6.75
C PRO A 258 -24.15 -24.96 5.27
N PRO A 259 -23.49 -25.72 4.38
CA PRO A 259 -23.60 -25.49 2.94
C PRO A 259 -25.09 -25.43 2.61
N GLN A 260 -25.55 -24.31 2.04
CA GLN A 260 -26.94 -24.17 1.62
C GLN A 260 -27.31 -25.41 0.84
N ARG A 261 -28.22 -26.23 1.39
CA ARG A 261 -28.98 -27.18 0.60
C ARG A 261 -29.52 -26.36 -0.55
N GLN A 262 -29.05 -26.64 -1.76
CA GLN A 262 -29.65 -26.14 -2.98
C GLN A 262 -31.15 -26.42 -2.83
N GLN A 263 -31.94 -25.38 -2.61
CA GLN A 263 -33.39 -25.53 -2.69
C GLN A 263 -33.65 -26.12 -4.07
N PRO A 264 -34.42 -27.22 -4.19
CA PRO A 264 -34.86 -27.67 -5.49
C PRO A 264 -35.60 -26.49 -6.12
N GLN A 265 -35.09 -25.97 -7.24
CA GLN A 265 -35.86 -25.02 -8.03
C GLN A 265 -37.26 -25.60 -8.23
N PRO A 266 -38.33 -24.81 -8.00
CA PRO A 266 -39.65 -25.22 -8.46
C PRO A 266 -39.51 -25.43 -9.97
N ARG A 267 -39.73 -26.66 -10.44
CA ARG A 267 -39.76 -26.98 -11.87
C ARG A 267 -40.67 -25.98 -12.56
N GLU A 268 -40.08 -25.04 -13.30
CA GLU A 268 -40.80 -24.19 -14.22
C GLU A 268 -41.60 -25.08 -15.17
N GLN A 269 -42.90 -24.85 -15.18
CA GLN A 269 -43.83 -25.50 -16.07
C GLN A 269 -43.39 -25.25 -17.52
N ARG A 270 -43.35 -26.33 -18.30
CA ARG A 270 -43.08 -26.33 -19.75
C ARG A 270 -43.78 -25.15 -20.46
N PRO A 271 -43.09 -24.40 -21.33
CA PRO A 271 -43.79 -23.58 -22.31
C PRO A 271 -44.24 -24.47 -23.48
N GLU A 272 -45.55 -24.52 -23.70
CA GLU A 272 -46.13 -25.01 -24.95
C GLU A 272 -45.69 -24.13 -26.13
N ARG A 273 -45.54 -24.80 -27.27
CA ARG A 273 -44.96 -24.31 -28.51
C ARG A 273 -46.07 -23.76 -29.40
N HIS A 274 -46.25 -22.44 -29.51
CA HIS A 274 -46.92 -21.81 -30.65
C HIS A 274 -46.32 -20.42 -30.97
N GLN A 275 -45.83 -20.26 -32.21
CA GLN A 275 -45.44 -19.01 -32.87
C GLN A 275 -46.69 -18.22 -33.36
N PRO A 276 -46.56 -17.09 -34.09
CA PRO A 276 -45.90 -15.82 -33.76
C PRO A 276 -46.84 -14.62 -34.00
N ARG A 277 -46.62 -13.48 -33.34
CA ARG A 277 -47.04 -12.17 -33.89
C ARG A 277 -46.21 -11.03 -33.27
N GLN A 278 -45.40 -10.37 -34.11
CA GLN A 278 -44.80 -9.07 -33.85
C GLN A 278 -45.91 -8.00 -33.69
N PRO A 279 -45.67 -6.93 -32.90
CA PRO A 279 -45.08 -5.72 -33.47
C PRO A 279 -43.96 -5.09 -32.63
N GLN A 280 -43.25 -4.20 -33.32
CA GLN A 280 -42.04 -3.48 -32.97
C GLN A 280 -42.17 -2.56 -31.76
N SER A 281 -41.12 -2.47 -30.92
CA SER A 281 -40.78 -1.24 -30.20
C SER A 281 -39.28 -1.21 -29.90
N ARG A 282 -38.55 -0.43 -30.69
CA ARG A 282 -37.16 -0.01 -30.42
C ARG A 282 -37.24 1.42 -29.90
N ALA A 283 -37.03 1.63 -28.60
CA ALA A 283 -36.66 2.93 -28.06
C ALA A 283 -35.14 2.95 -27.85
N LYS A 284 -34.43 3.55 -28.81
CA LYS A 284 -33.01 3.90 -28.69
C LYS A 284 -32.93 5.36 -28.24
N ALA A 285 -32.09 5.62 -27.23
CA ALA A 285 -31.75 6.94 -26.77
C ALA A 285 -31.08 7.77 -27.87
N ALA A 286 -31.56 9.00 -28.08
CA ALA A 286 -30.98 9.97 -28.99
C ALA A 286 -29.87 10.76 -28.28
N VAL A 287 -28.67 10.77 -28.86
CA VAL A 287 -27.60 11.73 -28.53
C VAL A 287 -27.62 12.78 -29.63
N ALA A 288 -27.70 14.06 -29.25
CA ALA A 288 -27.70 15.18 -30.18
C ALA A 288 -26.30 15.34 -30.83
N PRO A 289 -26.19 15.44 -32.16
CA PRO A 289 -24.94 15.81 -32.81
C PRO A 289 -24.75 17.34 -32.76
N LEU A 290 -23.52 17.75 -32.43
CA LEU A 290 -23.08 19.14 -32.42
C LEU A 290 -23.17 19.75 -33.84
N LEU A 291 -23.82 20.91 -33.95
CA LEU A 291 -23.90 21.71 -35.18
C LEU A 291 -22.55 22.40 -35.43
N MET A 292 -21.85 22.00 -36.49
CA MET A 292 -20.72 22.74 -37.05
C MET A 292 -21.25 23.85 -37.98
N ALA A 293 -20.75 25.08 -37.77
CA ALA A 293 -21.11 26.26 -38.55
C ALA A 293 -20.61 26.18 -40.01
N PRO A 294 -21.33 26.77 -40.99
CA PRO A 294 -20.91 26.79 -42.39
C PRO A 294 -19.95 27.97 -42.69
N SER A 295 -18.90 27.70 -43.47
CA SER A 295 -18.02 28.72 -44.08
C SER A 295 -18.50 29.03 -45.50
N PRO A 296 -18.53 30.31 -45.94
CA PRO A 296 -19.08 30.68 -47.23
C PRO A 296 -18.12 30.47 -48.42
N LEU A 297 -18.75 30.15 -49.55
CA LEU A 297 -18.21 29.86 -50.88
C LEU A 297 -17.54 31.04 -51.59
N GLN A 298 -16.77 30.68 -52.64
CA GLN A 298 -16.42 31.37 -53.90
C GLN A 298 -14.88 31.46 -54.10
N THR A 299 -14.24 31.10 -55.22
CA THR A 299 -14.67 30.87 -56.61
C THR A 299 -13.51 30.27 -57.46
N PHE A 300 -13.88 29.56 -58.54
CA PHE A 300 -13.20 29.32 -59.83
C PHE A 300 -11.70 28.90 -59.96
N ARG A 301 -11.51 27.79 -60.69
CA ARG A 301 -10.31 27.34 -61.46
C ARG A 301 -10.58 27.64 -62.97
N PRO A 302 -9.68 27.48 -63.99
CA PRO A 302 -8.30 26.92 -64.05
C PRO A 302 -7.39 27.64 -65.12
N PRO A 303 -6.40 27.04 -65.85
CA PRO A 303 -5.37 25.99 -65.57
C PRO A 303 -3.89 26.37 -65.92
N ALA A 304 -2.95 25.51 -65.46
CA ALA A 304 -1.65 25.05 -66.03
C ALA A 304 -0.59 26.01 -66.64
N ALA A 305 0.66 25.96 -66.13
CA ALA A 305 1.89 25.67 -66.89
C ALA A 305 3.19 25.72 -66.04
N ALA A 306 4.03 24.69 -66.21
CA ALA A 306 5.49 24.69 -66.37
C ALA A 306 6.48 25.35 -65.35
N ARG A 307 7.30 24.46 -64.76
CA ARG A 307 8.79 24.43 -64.74
C ARG A 307 9.64 25.62 -64.21
N ARG A 308 10.49 25.24 -63.24
CA ARG A 308 11.98 25.41 -63.17
C ARG A 308 12.54 26.68 -62.47
N GLY A 309 13.53 26.45 -61.58
CA GLY A 309 14.44 27.42 -60.95
C GLY A 309 14.59 27.11 -59.45
N SER A 310 15.65 26.45 -58.93
CA SER A 310 17.03 26.98 -58.70
C SER A 310 16.99 28.28 -57.90
N CYS A 311 17.75 28.56 -56.85
CA CYS A 311 18.81 27.93 -56.07
C CYS A 311 19.05 28.90 -54.88
N GLU A 312 19.71 28.40 -53.84
CA GLU A 312 20.48 29.17 -52.84
C GLU A 312 19.75 30.09 -51.84
N GLY A 313 20.25 30.07 -50.61
CA GLY A 313 19.86 31.00 -49.56
C GLY A 313 20.01 30.42 -48.16
N SER A 314 21.21 29.98 -47.80
CA SER A 314 21.67 29.88 -46.42
C SER A 314 21.21 31.09 -45.61
N LEU A 315 20.89 30.91 -44.32
CA LEU A 315 21.26 31.77 -43.18
C LEU A 315 20.49 31.35 -41.91
N LEU A 316 21.21 30.70 -40.99
CA LEU A 316 21.12 30.98 -39.54
C LEU A 316 21.44 32.48 -39.31
N PRO A 317 21.25 33.11 -38.12
CA PRO A 317 20.88 32.57 -36.80
C PRO A 317 19.81 33.43 -36.07
N LYS A 318 19.45 33.07 -34.83
CA LYS A 318 19.78 33.88 -33.63
C LYS A 318 19.12 33.34 -32.35
N GLU A 319 20.01 33.26 -31.34
CA GLU A 319 19.83 33.43 -29.89
C GLU A 319 18.78 32.59 -29.15
#